data_AF-A0A8S3JBW6-F1
#
_entry.id   AF-A0A8S3JBW6-F1
#
_cell.length_a   1.000
_cell.length_b   1.000
_cell.length_c   1.000
_cell.angle_alpha   90.00
_cell.angle_beta   90.00
_cell.angle_gamma   90.00
#
_symmetry.space_group_name_H-M   'P 1'
#
loop_
_entity.id
_entity.type
_entity.pdbx_description
1 polymer ?
#
loop_
_entity_poly.entity_id
_entity_poly.type
_entity_poly.pdbx_seq_one_letter_code
_entity_poly.pdbx_strand_id
1 'polypeptide(L)'
;MEKQIQQTNNDIDSEAASLRREDNLYKIRNNTEECPDYYETIEHPIDMSIIKDKMNKGIYKREQDIVEDLSRMFNNAKVYNVDESYIFKYASRLEQALSNKYKTMIIKKERPSHLNRISTKK
;
A
#
# COMPACT_ATOMS: atom_id res chain seq x y z
N MET A 1 -14.64 -3.29 10.90
CA MET A 1 -13.86 -3.58 9.68
C MET A 1 -13.76 -2.34 8.81
N GLU A 2 -14.89 -1.82 8.28
CA GLU A 2 -14.93 -0.62 7.42
C GLU A 2 -14.24 0.62 8.01
N LYS A 3 -14.47 0.94 9.29
CA LYS A 3 -13.82 2.09 9.94
C LYS A 3 -12.28 1.99 10.03
N GLN A 4 -11.75 0.78 10.10
CA GLN A 4 -10.31 0.52 10.25
C GLN A 4 -9.60 0.54 8.89
N ILE A 5 -10.32 0.09 7.85
CA ILE A 5 -9.94 0.21 6.44
C ILE A 5 -9.96 1.68 6.01
N GLN A 6 -10.98 2.43 6.39
CA GLN A 6 -11.09 3.85 6.10
C GLN A 6 -9.97 4.66 6.76
N GLN A 7 -9.64 4.37 8.02
CA GLN A 7 -8.50 4.99 8.69
C GLN A 7 -7.18 4.62 7.99
N THR A 8 -7.05 3.36 7.56
CA THR A 8 -5.85 2.91 6.87
C THR A 8 -5.64 3.63 5.54
N ASN A 9 -6.72 3.86 4.79
CA ASN A 9 -6.73 4.65 3.57
C ASN A 9 -6.34 6.11 3.85
N ASN A 10 -6.89 6.71 4.90
CA ASN A 10 -6.57 8.10 5.28
C ASN A 10 -5.09 8.27 5.66
N ASP A 11 -4.49 7.29 6.35
CA ASP A 11 -3.08 7.37 6.73
C ASP A 11 -2.16 7.24 5.50
N ILE A 12 -2.49 6.31 4.58
CA ILE A 12 -1.76 6.14 3.31
C ILE A 12 -1.91 7.38 2.43
N ASP A 13 -3.11 7.95 2.35
CA ASP A 13 -3.38 9.19 1.62
C ASP A 13 -2.67 10.38 2.27
N SER A 14 -2.52 10.42 3.61
CA SER A 14 -1.78 11.48 4.31
C SER A 14 -0.26 11.40 4.12
N GLU A 15 0.31 10.19 4.10
CA GLU A 15 1.73 9.95 3.80
C GLU A 15 2.01 10.19 2.30
N ALA A 16 1.07 9.85 1.43
CA ALA A 16 1.15 10.16 0.01
C ALA A 16 1.01 11.67 -0.24
N ALA A 17 0.19 12.38 0.53
CA ALA A 17 0.01 13.84 0.42
C ALA A 17 1.22 14.62 0.96
N SER A 18 1.86 14.17 2.03
CA SER A 18 3.09 14.81 2.54
C SER A 18 4.28 14.66 1.57
N LEU A 19 4.23 13.66 0.68
CA LEU A 19 5.19 13.42 -0.38
C LEU A 19 4.82 14.07 -1.73
N ARG A 20 3.67 14.75 -1.81
CA ARG A 20 3.31 15.62 -2.95
C ARG A 20 4.12 16.91 -2.91
N ARG A 21 5.37 16.86 -3.35
CA ARG A 21 5.91 17.97 -4.15
C ARG A 21 5.43 17.79 -5.59
N GLU A 22 4.20 18.25 -5.75
CA GLU A 22 3.47 18.75 -6.92
C GLU A 22 3.46 18.08 -8.32
N ASP A 23 4.31 17.14 -8.74
CA ASP A 23 4.19 16.69 -10.17
C ASP A 23 4.39 15.20 -10.50
N ASN A 24 4.81 14.32 -9.58
CA ASN A 24 5.28 12.98 -9.99
C ASN A 24 4.43 11.78 -9.53
N LEU A 25 3.31 11.99 -8.84
CA LEU A 25 2.49 10.85 -8.34
C LEU A 25 1.39 10.40 -9.32
N TYR A 26 0.95 11.28 -10.23
CA TYR A 26 0.00 10.92 -11.30
C TYR A 26 0.65 10.23 -12.51
N LYS A 27 2.00 10.14 -12.55
CA LYS A 27 2.75 9.33 -13.53
C LYS A 27 2.76 7.83 -13.22
N ILE A 28 2.17 7.39 -12.11
CA ILE A 28 1.76 6.00 -11.90
C ILE A 28 0.40 5.73 -12.60
N ARG A 29 0.02 6.58 -13.57
CA ARG A 29 -0.82 6.12 -14.68
C ARG A 29 0.16 5.66 -15.74
N ASN A 30 0.20 4.35 -15.99
CA ASN A 30 0.79 3.80 -17.20
C ASN A 30 0.03 4.38 -18.40
N ASN A 31 0.42 5.58 -18.84
CA ASN A 31 0.10 6.00 -20.19
C ASN A 31 1.06 5.22 -21.09
N THR A 32 0.52 4.37 -21.95
CA THR A 32 1.29 3.51 -22.87
C THR A 32 2.26 4.30 -23.76
N GLU A 33 2.10 5.62 -23.85
CA GLU A 33 2.99 6.53 -24.57
C GLU A 33 4.30 6.85 -23.82
N GLU A 34 4.32 6.83 -22.48
CA GLU A 34 5.54 7.17 -21.69
C GLU A 34 6.37 5.93 -21.31
N CYS A 35 5.77 4.74 -21.33
CA CYS A 35 6.41 3.48 -20.94
C CYS A 35 6.02 2.35 -21.91
N PRO A 36 6.56 2.36 -23.14
CA PRO A 36 6.08 1.51 -24.24
C PRO A 36 6.29 0.01 -24.00
N ASP A 37 7.29 -0.36 -23.18
CA ASP A 37 7.67 -1.74 -22.86
C ASP A 37 7.17 -2.21 -21.48
N TYR A 38 6.38 -1.39 -20.78
CA TYR A 38 5.96 -1.71 -19.40
C TYR A 38 5.17 -3.01 -19.31
N TYR A 39 4.20 -3.20 -20.20
CA TYR A 39 3.35 -4.39 -20.23
C TYR A 39 4.06 -5.64 -20.77
N GLU A 40 5.23 -5.48 -21.39
CA GLU A 40 6.10 -6.58 -21.81
C GLU A 40 7.08 -6.96 -20.69
N THR A 41 7.54 -5.97 -19.93
CA THR A 41 8.52 -6.13 -18.84
C THR A 41 7.86 -6.62 -17.55
N ILE A 42 6.64 -6.15 -17.26
CA ILE A 42 5.93 -6.46 -16.02
C ILE A 42 4.88 -7.55 -16.27
N GLU A 43 5.16 -8.75 -15.77
CA GLU A 43 4.33 -9.95 -15.93
C GLU A 43 2.90 -9.77 -15.39
N HIS A 44 2.77 -9.01 -14.31
CA HIS A 44 1.51 -8.86 -13.59
C HIS A 44 1.21 -7.40 -13.24
N PRO A 45 0.83 -6.58 -14.23
CA PRO A 45 0.54 -5.16 -14.04
C PRO A 45 -0.58 -4.93 -13.02
N ILE A 46 -0.38 -3.96 -12.14
CA ILE A 46 -1.37 -3.52 -11.17
C ILE A 46 -1.09 -2.07 -10.76
N ASP A 47 -2.13 -1.35 -10.41
CA ASP A 47 -2.06 0.01 -9.88
C ASP A 47 -3.13 0.24 -8.79
N MET A 48 -3.06 1.40 -8.13
CA MET A 48 -4.01 1.77 -7.08
C MET A 48 -5.45 1.88 -7.57
N SER A 49 -5.71 2.17 -8.85
CA SER A 49 -7.07 2.23 -9.39
C SER A 49 -7.68 0.82 -9.46
N ILE A 50 -6.91 -0.17 -9.92
CA ILE A 50 -7.31 -1.57 -9.96
C ILE A 50 -7.55 -2.10 -8.54
N ILE A 51 -6.65 -1.79 -7.60
CA ILE A 51 -6.78 -2.22 -6.19
C ILE A 51 -8.03 -1.61 -5.57
N LYS A 52 -8.28 -0.31 -5.77
CA LYS A 52 -9.50 0.37 -5.28
C LYS A 52 -10.77 -0.23 -5.89
N ASP A 53 -10.77 -0.52 -7.18
CA ASP A 53 -11.90 -1.15 -7.86
C ASP A 53 -12.19 -2.56 -7.31
N LYS A 54 -11.16 -3.40 -7.15
CA LYS A 54 -11.27 -4.73 -6.53
C LYS A 54 -11.80 -4.66 -5.10
N MET A 55 -11.39 -3.65 -4.34
CA MET A 55 -11.89 -3.41 -2.98
C MET A 55 -13.36 -3.02 -2.98
N ASN A 56 -13.76 -2.06 -3.81
CA ASN A 56 -15.14 -1.59 -3.91
C ASN A 56 -16.11 -2.69 -4.39
N LYS A 57 -15.61 -3.59 -5.25
CA LYS A 57 -16.34 -4.77 -5.73
C LYS A 57 -16.35 -5.94 -4.75
N GLY A 58 -15.70 -5.82 -3.59
CA GLY A 58 -15.63 -6.88 -2.59
C GLY A 58 -14.88 -8.13 -3.06
N ILE A 59 -13.94 -7.99 -4.01
CA ILE A 59 -13.18 -9.12 -4.58
C ILE A 59 -12.22 -9.71 -3.55
N TYR A 60 -11.66 -8.87 -2.68
CA TYR A 60 -10.77 -9.31 -1.63
C TYR A 60 -11.55 -9.95 -0.48
N LYS A 61 -11.27 -11.23 -0.23
CA LYS A 61 -11.91 -12.00 0.86
C LYS A 61 -11.13 -11.88 2.16
N ARG A 62 -9.83 -11.59 2.07
CA ARG A 62 -8.91 -11.48 3.20
C ARG A 62 -8.10 -10.20 3.09
N GLU A 63 -7.71 -9.65 4.24
CA GLU A 63 -6.81 -8.49 4.31
C GLU A 63 -5.45 -8.79 3.66
N GLN A 64 -5.00 -10.04 3.75
CA GLN A 64 -3.79 -10.55 3.10
C GLN A 64 -3.81 -10.32 1.58
N ASP A 65 -4.97 -10.55 0.94
CA ASP A 65 -5.10 -10.45 -0.52
C ASP A 65 -4.88 -8.99 -1.00
N ILE A 66 -5.22 -8.00 -0.16
CA ILE A 66 -4.96 -6.57 -0.42
C ILE A 66 -3.47 -6.26 -0.25
N VAL A 67 -2.84 -6.78 0.80
CA VAL A 67 -1.42 -6.59 1.09
C VAL A 67 -0.55 -7.19 -0.02
N GLU A 68 -0.93 -8.36 -0.54
CA GLU A 68 -0.27 -9.00 -1.68
C GLU A 68 -0.31 -8.12 -2.93
N ASP A 69 -1.47 -7.55 -3.27
CA ASP A 69 -1.60 -6.66 -4.43
C ASP A 69 -0.84 -5.33 -4.28
N LEU A 70 -0.85 -4.74 -3.09
CA LEU A 70 -0.05 -3.55 -2.80
C LEU A 70 1.45 -3.84 -2.89
N SER A 71 1.89 -4.98 -2.35
CA SER A 71 3.30 -5.41 -2.43
C SER A 71 3.72 -5.66 -3.87
N ARG A 72 2.85 -6.28 -4.67
CA ARG A 72 3.08 -6.47 -6.11
C ARG A 72 3.20 -5.14 -6.86
N MET A 73 2.32 -4.18 -6.56
CA MET A 73 2.40 -2.84 -7.15
C MET A 73 3.76 -2.16 -6.87
N PHE A 74 4.25 -2.24 -5.62
CA PHE A 74 5.55 -1.67 -5.26
C PHE A 74 6.72 -2.43 -5.90
N ASN A 75 6.64 -3.76 -5.98
CA ASN A 75 7.65 -4.57 -6.66
C ASN A 75 7.71 -4.26 -8.16
N ASN A 76 6.57 -4.16 -8.84
CA ASN A 76 6.54 -3.78 -10.25
C ASN A 76 7.18 -2.40 -10.47
N ALA A 77 6.88 -1.44 -9.58
CA ALA A 77 7.53 -0.13 -9.62
C ALA A 77 9.05 -0.24 -9.44
N LYS A 78 9.55 -1.07 -8.51
CA LYS A 78 10.99 -1.27 -8.29
C LYS A 78 11.69 -2.05 -9.41
N VAL A 79 10.98 -2.97 -10.07
CA VAL A 79 11.53 -3.77 -11.18
C VAL A 79 11.68 -2.92 -12.44
N TYR A 80 10.66 -2.10 -12.73
CA TYR A 80 10.66 -1.27 -13.93
C TYR A 80 11.56 -0.03 -13.82
N ASN A 81 11.70 0.53 -12.61
CA ASN A 81 12.43 1.78 -12.40
C ASN A 81 13.81 1.54 -11.79
N VAL A 82 14.82 2.30 -12.23
CA VAL A 82 16.18 2.25 -11.66
C VAL A 82 16.18 2.59 -10.17
N ASP A 83 17.05 1.95 -9.41
CA ASP A 83 17.16 2.03 -7.93
C ASP A 83 17.33 3.45 -7.38
N GLU A 84 18.05 4.31 -8.10
CA GLU A 84 18.26 5.70 -7.71
C GLU A 84 17.09 6.63 -8.07
N SER A 85 16.10 6.14 -8.83
CA SER A 85 14.94 6.93 -9.23
C SER A 85 14.06 7.28 -8.03
N TYR A 86 13.36 8.41 -8.15
CA TYR A 86 12.36 8.82 -7.16
C TYR A 86 11.25 7.77 -6.99
N ILE A 87 10.87 7.09 -8.08
CA ILE A 87 9.80 6.08 -8.07
C ILE A 87 10.24 4.86 -7.26
N PHE A 88 11.46 4.35 -7.49
CA PHE A 88 11.99 3.22 -6.74
C PHE A 88 12.09 3.53 -5.24
N LYS A 89 12.68 4.69 -4.89
CA LYS A 89 12.83 5.13 -3.50
C LYS A 89 11.47 5.30 -2.82
N TYR A 90 10.49 5.82 -3.53
CA TYR A 90 9.13 5.99 -3.03
C TYR A 90 8.42 4.64 -2.81
N ALA A 91 8.48 3.73 -3.79
CA ALA A 91 7.94 2.38 -3.67
C ALA A 91 8.55 1.63 -2.48
N SER A 92 9.85 1.77 -2.25
CA SER A 92 10.56 1.17 -1.11
C SER A 92 10.06 1.72 0.24
N ARG A 93 9.80 3.03 0.33
CA ARG A 93 9.25 3.66 1.54
C ARG A 93 7.83 3.19 1.82
N LEU A 94 6.99 3.10 0.79
CA LEU A 94 5.61 2.63 0.95
C LEU A 94 5.55 1.14 1.34
N GLU A 95 6.39 0.30 0.76
CA GLU A 95 6.51 -1.11 1.14
C GLU A 95 6.93 -1.25 2.62
N GLN A 96 7.89 -0.45 3.08
CA GLN A 96 8.30 -0.44 4.49
C GLN A 96 7.16 0.02 5.41
N ALA A 97 6.44 1.08 5.04
CA ALA A 97 5.29 1.58 5.81
C ALA A 97 4.18 0.52 5.89
N LEU A 98 3.89 -0.17 4.78
CA LEU A 98 2.91 -1.25 4.72
C LEU A 98 3.31 -2.41 5.64
N SER A 99 4.56 -2.86 5.59
CA SER A 99 5.09 -3.94 6.43
C SER A 99 4.95 -3.61 7.93
N ASN A 100 5.32 -2.39 8.31
CA ASN A 100 5.23 -1.93 9.70
C ASN A 100 3.78 -1.87 10.21
N LYS A 101 2.87 -1.38 9.36
CA LYS A 101 1.44 -1.30 9.67
C LYS A 101 0.85 -2.71 9.81
N TYR A 102 1.14 -3.60 8.87
CA TYR A 102 0.65 -4.97 8.90
C TYR A 102 1.12 -5.73 10.15
N LYS A 103 2.41 -5.65 10.50
CA LYS A 103 2.94 -6.22 11.75
C LYS A 103 2.21 -5.70 12.99
N THR A 104 1.96 -4.40 13.05
CA THR A 104 1.24 -3.78 14.16
C THR A 104 -0.21 -4.27 14.26
N MET A 105 -0.89 -4.49 13.13
CA MET A 105 -2.26 -5.01 13.12
C MET A 105 -2.33 -6.47 13.61
N ILE A 106 -1.38 -7.32 13.19
CA ILE A 106 -1.30 -8.71 13.65
C ILE A 106 -1.09 -8.78 15.17
N ILE A 107 -0.10 -8.04 15.70
CA ILE A 107 0.20 -8.01 17.14
C ILE A 107 -1.01 -7.55 17.97
N LYS A 108 -1.77 -6.56 17.49
CA LYS A 108 -2.97 -6.09 18.16
C LYS A 108 -4.11 -7.12 18.15
N LYS A 109 -4.24 -7.93 17.08
CA LYS A 109 -5.25 -8.97 16.95
C LYS A 109 -4.98 -10.17 17.87
N GLU A 110 -3.71 -10.46 18.16
CA GLU A 110 -3.30 -11.56 19.04
C GLU A 110 -3.38 -11.23 20.53
N ARG A 111 -3.44 -9.95 20.94
CA ARG A 111 -3.63 -9.59 22.34
C ARG A 111 -5.05 -9.96 22.81
N PRO A 112 -5.21 -10.89 23.77
CA PRO A 112 -6.52 -11.22 24.33
C PRO A 112 -7.14 -9.99 24.99
N SER A 113 -8.42 -9.73 24.69
CA SER A 113 -9.24 -8.62 25.21
C SER A 113 -9.27 -8.49 26.74
N HIS A 114 -8.85 -9.53 27.47
CA HIS A 114 -8.92 -9.62 28.93
C HIS A 114 -7.72 -8.98 29.66
N LEU A 115 -6.66 -8.56 28.97
CA LEU A 115 -5.47 -7.96 29.61
C LEU A 115 -5.53 -6.44 29.78
N ASN A 116 -6.63 -5.77 29.39
CA ASN A 116 -6.79 -4.32 29.51
C ASN A 116 -7.22 -3.83 30.91
N ARG A 117 -7.02 -4.62 31.98
CA ARG A 117 -7.47 -4.23 33.33
C ARG A 117 -6.45 -4.49 34.43
N ILE A 118 -5.18 -4.11 34.24
CA ILE A 118 -4.27 -3.93 35.39
C ILE A 118 -3.37 -2.71 35.17
N SER A 119 -3.84 -1.55 35.60
CA SER A 119 -3.07 -0.46 36.25
C SER A 119 -3.98 0.75 36.41
N THR A 120 -4.19 1.40 37.54
CA THR A 120 -3.72 1.26 38.93
C THR A 120 -4.64 2.19 39.71
N LYS A 121 -5.33 1.71 40.75
CA LYS A 121 -5.77 2.60 41.84
C LYS A 121 -4.53 2.92 42.65
N LYS A 122 -4.19 4.20 42.77
CA LYS A 122 -3.47 4.74 43.91
C LYS A 122 -4.07 6.08 44.26
#